data_AF-A0A843DLM0-F1
#
_entry.id   AF-A0A843DLM0-F1
#
_cell.length_a   1.000
_cell.length_b   1.000
_cell.length_c   1.000
_cell.angle_alpha   90.00
_cell.angle_beta   90.00
_cell.angle_gamma   90.00
#
_symmetry.space_group_name_H-M   'P 1'
#
loop_
_entity.id
_entity.type
_entity.pdbx_description
1 polymer ?
#
loop_
_entity_poly.entity_id
_entity_poly.type
_entity_poly.pdbx_seq_one_letter_code
_entity_poly.pdbx_strand_id
1 'polypeptide(L)'
;MDWAEKYRPKHLDEILGNAAAVKQMAMWAQNWTTDSAPLLLTGKPGIGKTSAALALARDMGWEVLELNASDARTKAVIERIAGNSATTASLFGASRKMIIIDEADNLEGNADRGGARAIADLLKTAKQPILLIANDAYGVSDSIRRICDSVQFRAIAASTLAKRMKEICVLEQVSCGEDALSEIAGSAAGDMRSAVNMLFGSAAGRKSLSADDVATAQKDERATIFDLVSAVSAGISDERLMKLSRECEEKPDYVVQWVEEAV
;
A
#
# COMPACT_ATOMS: atom_id res chain seq x y z
N MET A 1 -11.54 15.00 -1.64
CA MET A 1 -11.62 13.95 -0.60
C MET A 1 -11.12 12.67 -1.26
N ASP A 2 -10.17 11.98 -0.65
CA ASP A 2 -9.55 10.77 -1.21
C ASP A 2 -10.52 9.59 -1.13
N TRP A 3 -10.95 9.06 -2.29
CA TRP A 3 -11.85 7.89 -2.35
C TRP A 3 -11.17 6.62 -1.83
N ALA A 4 -9.85 6.48 -1.95
CA ALA A 4 -9.14 5.31 -1.46
C ALA A 4 -9.25 5.19 0.07
N GLU A 5 -9.19 6.31 0.78
CA GLU A 5 -9.41 6.36 2.23
C GLU A 5 -10.89 6.22 2.61
N LYS A 6 -11.78 6.93 1.89
CA LYS A 6 -13.23 6.89 2.15
C LYS A 6 -13.79 5.46 2.06
N TYR A 7 -13.32 4.68 1.08
CA TYR A 7 -13.76 3.32 0.80
C TYR A 7 -12.80 2.24 1.28
N ARG A 8 -11.84 2.60 2.15
CA ARG A 8 -10.91 1.67 2.78
C ARG A 8 -11.70 0.58 3.53
N PRO A 9 -11.43 -0.71 3.28
CA PRO A 9 -12.09 -1.81 3.98
C PRO A 9 -11.94 -1.70 5.50
N LYS A 10 -13.04 -1.93 6.20
CA LYS A 10 -13.11 -1.85 7.67
C LYS A 10 -13.01 -3.22 8.34
N HIS A 11 -13.38 -4.28 7.64
CA HIS A 11 -13.45 -5.65 8.11
C HIS A 11 -12.73 -6.57 7.10
N LEU A 12 -12.23 -7.73 7.56
CA LEU A 12 -11.46 -8.63 6.70
C LEU A 12 -12.30 -9.22 5.56
N ASP A 13 -13.61 -9.37 5.75
CA ASP A 13 -14.54 -9.86 4.73
C ASP A 13 -14.78 -8.85 3.60
N GLU A 14 -14.49 -7.56 3.82
CA GLU A 14 -14.50 -6.51 2.80
C GLU A 14 -13.20 -6.47 1.96
N ILE A 15 -12.15 -7.18 2.36
CA ILE A 15 -10.89 -7.24 1.61
C ILE A 15 -11.08 -8.06 0.34
N LEU A 16 -10.78 -7.43 -0.80
CA LEU A 16 -10.97 -8.04 -2.11
C LEU A 16 -9.70 -8.71 -2.62
N GLY A 17 -9.84 -9.95 -3.08
CA GLY A 17 -8.71 -10.78 -3.49
C GLY A 17 -7.94 -11.34 -2.29
N ASN A 18 -6.84 -12.06 -2.55
CA ASN A 18 -5.95 -12.57 -1.50
C ASN A 18 -6.65 -13.39 -0.38
N ALA A 19 -7.74 -14.10 -0.70
CA ALA A 19 -8.56 -14.80 0.30
C ALA A 19 -7.77 -15.79 1.17
N ALA A 20 -6.78 -16.47 0.61
CA ALA A 20 -5.90 -17.36 1.38
C ALA A 20 -5.05 -16.59 2.41
N ALA A 21 -4.50 -15.43 2.04
CA ALA A 21 -3.72 -14.58 2.93
C ALA A 21 -4.60 -14.00 4.04
N VAL A 22 -5.78 -13.48 3.69
CA VAL A 22 -6.77 -12.97 4.66
C VAL A 22 -7.17 -14.06 5.66
N LYS A 23 -7.43 -15.28 5.16
CA LYS A 23 -7.74 -16.44 6.03
C LYS A 23 -6.57 -16.79 6.95
N GLN A 24 -5.34 -16.79 6.45
CA GLN A 24 -4.15 -17.04 7.26
C GLN A 24 -4.00 -16.00 8.37
N MET A 25 -4.19 -14.72 8.07
CA MET A 25 -4.16 -13.64 9.06
C MET A 25 -5.24 -13.81 10.14
N ALA A 26 -6.48 -14.12 9.73
CA ALA A 26 -7.58 -14.36 10.67
C ALA A 26 -7.29 -15.55 11.59
N MET A 27 -6.81 -16.68 11.03
CA MET A 27 -6.45 -17.86 11.81
C MET A 27 -5.29 -17.59 12.78
N TRP A 28 -4.28 -16.82 12.35
CA TRP A 28 -3.18 -16.41 13.23
C TRP A 28 -3.69 -15.58 14.41
N ALA A 29 -4.55 -14.58 14.17
CA ALA A 29 -5.04 -13.71 15.22
C ALA A 29 -5.97 -14.42 16.22
N GLN A 30 -6.85 -15.28 15.72
CA GLN A 30 -7.76 -16.08 16.55
C GLN A 30 -7.01 -17.02 17.50
N ASN A 31 -5.88 -17.58 17.04
CA ASN A 31 -5.05 -18.49 17.82
C ASN A 31 -3.85 -17.79 18.49
N TRP A 32 -3.81 -16.46 18.48
CA TRP A 32 -2.63 -15.71 18.91
C TRP A 32 -2.38 -15.85 20.41
N THR A 33 -1.12 -16.13 20.75
CA THR A 33 -0.56 -16.21 22.10
C THR A 33 0.74 -15.40 22.18
N THR A 34 1.28 -15.20 23.39
CA THR A 34 2.57 -14.49 23.56
C THR A 34 3.76 -15.20 22.92
N ASP A 35 3.63 -16.49 22.61
CA ASP A 35 4.67 -17.29 21.97
C ASP A 35 4.48 -17.35 20.44
N SER A 36 3.41 -16.74 19.91
CA SER A 36 3.14 -16.70 18.48
C SER A 36 4.15 -15.80 17.75
N ALA A 37 4.69 -16.32 16.64
CA ALA A 37 5.57 -15.54 15.78
C ALA A 37 4.85 -14.29 15.23
N PRO A 38 5.57 -13.16 15.05
CA PRO A 38 5.05 -12.00 14.32
C PRO A 38 4.65 -12.36 12.89
N LEU A 39 3.66 -11.67 12.33
CA LEU A 39 3.33 -11.80 10.91
C LEU A 39 4.15 -10.83 10.06
N LEU A 40 4.65 -11.29 8.92
CA LEU A 40 5.25 -10.44 7.88
C LEU A 40 4.37 -10.47 6.63
N LEU A 41 3.68 -9.36 6.36
CA LEU A 41 2.92 -9.15 5.13
C LEU A 41 3.83 -8.63 4.04
N THR A 42 3.81 -9.26 2.87
CA THR A 42 4.66 -8.89 1.73
C THR A 42 3.86 -8.74 0.45
N GLY A 43 4.31 -7.89 -0.47
CA GLY A 43 3.74 -7.75 -1.81
C GLY A 43 3.71 -6.31 -2.27
N LYS A 44 3.40 -6.09 -3.55
CA LYS A 44 3.39 -4.76 -4.18
C LYS A 44 2.55 -3.72 -3.42
N PRO A 45 2.83 -2.42 -3.57
CA PRO A 45 2.01 -1.37 -2.97
C PRO A 45 0.56 -1.44 -3.45
N GLY A 46 -0.37 -0.92 -2.64
CA GLY A 46 -1.77 -0.72 -3.03
C GLY A 46 -2.66 -1.96 -3.18
N ILE A 47 -2.16 -3.15 -2.85
CA ILE A 47 -2.93 -4.42 -2.92
C ILE A 47 -3.66 -4.80 -1.61
N GLY A 48 -3.71 -3.89 -0.62
CA GLY A 48 -4.51 -4.06 0.60
C GLY A 48 -3.80 -4.58 1.85
N LYS A 49 -2.45 -4.59 1.90
CA LYS A 49 -1.67 -5.04 3.08
C LYS A 49 -2.03 -4.26 4.36
N THR A 50 -1.87 -2.94 4.33
CA THR A 50 -2.17 -2.05 5.47
C THR A 50 -3.65 -2.07 5.82
N SER A 51 -4.52 -2.07 4.81
CA SER A 51 -5.97 -2.17 5.03
C SER A 51 -6.36 -3.48 5.73
N ALA A 52 -5.77 -4.62 5.32
CA ALA A 52 -6.03 -5.92 5.95
C ALA A 52 -5.52 -5.97 7.40
N ALA A 53 -4.37 -5.37 7.69
CA ALA A 53 -3.86 -5.29 9.07
C ALA A 53 -4.81 -4.47 9.97
N LEU A 54 -5.26 -3.30 9.51
CA LEU A 54 -6.19 -2.45 10.27
C LEU A 54 -7.56 -3.12 10.45
N ALA A 55 -8.06 -3.78 9.40
CA ALA A 55 -9.30 -4.54 9.46
C ALA A 55 -9.22 -5.72 10.44
N LEU A 56 -8.11 -6.47 10.42
CA LEU A 56 -7.85 -7.54 11.38
C LEU A 56 -7.90 -7.04 12.84
N ALA A 57 -7.23 -5.91 13.12
CA ALA A 57 -7.24 -5.33 14.46
C ALA A 57 -8.66 -5.00 14.93
N ARG A 58 -9.45 -4.38 14.04
CA ARG A 58 -10.84 -4.02 14.31
C ARG A 58 -11.70 -5.25 14.58
N ASP A 59 -11.57 -6.29 13.76
CA ASP A 59 -12.32 -7.54 13.90
C ASP A 59 -12.01 -8.26 15.22
N MET A 60 -10.76 -8.15 15.68
CA MET A 60 -10.31 -8.73 16.95
C MET A 60 -10.57 -7.82 18.17
N GLY A 61 -11.03 -6.58 17.95
CA GLY A 61 -11.18 -5.57 19.00
C GLY A 61 -9.86 -5.15 19.65
N TRP A 62 -8.75 -5.20 18.89
CA TRP A 62 -7.41 -4.83 19.37
C TRP A 62 -7.13 -3.35 19.09
N GLU A 63 -6.48 -2.68 20.04
CA GLU A 63 -5.94 -1.34 19.80
C GLU A 63 -4.76 -1.42 18.83
N VAL A 64 -4.54 -0.39 18.01
CA VAL A 64 -3.43 -0.35 17.06
C VAL A 64 -2.37 0.65 17.52
N LEU A 65 -1.10 0.26 17.45
CA LEU A 65 0.05 1.15 17.45
C LEU A 65 0.74 1.03 16.09
N GLU A 66 0.53 2.00 15.22
CA GLU A 66 1.21 2.08 13.92
C GLU A 66 2.53 2.82 14.07
N LEU A 67 3.59 2.25 13.50
CA LEU A 67 4.95 2.78 13.51
C LEU A 67 5.51 2.70 12.09
N ASN A 68 6.14 3.76 11.62
CA ASN A 68 7.02 3.65 10.47
C ASN A 68 8.32 2.93 10.88
N ALA A 69 8.96 2.23 9.96
CA ALA A 69 10.24 1.58 10.16
C ALA A 69 11.34 2.51 10.71
N SER A 70 11.37 3.80 10.35
CA SER A 70 12.30 4.78 10.95
C SER A 70 12.07 4.97 12.45
N ASP A 71 10.82 5.13 12.88
CA ASP A 71 10.44 5.39 14.27
C ASP A 71 10.58 4.15 15.16
N ALA A 72 10.28 2.97 14.62
CA ALA A 72 10.33 1.69 15.34
C ALA A 72 11.73 1.35 15.90
N ARG A 73 12.79 1.92 15.31
CA ARG A 73 14.19 1.67 15.70
C ARG A 73 14.64 2.45 16.93
N THR A 74 13.85 3.41 17.41
CA THR A 74 14.25 4.23 18.54
C THR A 74 14.17 3.44 19.86
N LYS A 75 15.21 3.58 20.70
CA LYS A 75 15.27 2.90 22.01
C LYS A 75 14.03 3.14 22.86
N ALA A 76 13.48 4.36 22.84
CA ALA A 76 12.26 4.70 23.58
C ALA A 76 11.02 3.93 23.09
N VAL A 77 10.87 3.73 21.79
CA VAL A 77 9.76 2.94 21.23
C VAL A 77 9.92 1.46 21.58
N ILE A 78 11.14 0.94 21.48
CA ILE A 78 11.46 -0.44 21.86
C ILE A 78 11.18 -0.67 23.35
N GLU A 79 11.63 0.22 24.23
CA GLU A 79 11.36 0.14 25.67
C GLU A 79 9.86 0.24 26.00
N ARG A 80 9.11 1.08 25.26
CA ARG A 80 7.66 1.21 25.42
C ARG A 80 6.92 -0.08 25.04
N ILE A 81 7.36 -0.75 23.98
CA ILE A 81 6.73 -1.99 23.49
C ILE A 81 7.16 -3.19 24.32
N ALA A 82 8.46 -3.30 24.64
CA ALA A 82 9.02 -4.41 25.40
C ALA A 82 8.72 -4.31 26.90
N GLY A 83 8.52 -3.10 27.42
CA GLY A 83 8.21 -2.84 28.82
C GLY A 83 6.83 -3.35 29.24
N ASN A 84 6.69 -3.68 30.53
CA ASN A 84 5.46 -4.16 31.16
C ASN A 84 4.23 -3.21 31.01
N SER A 85 4.39 -2.03 30.43
CA SER A 85 3.28 -1.12 30.10
C SER A 85 2.50 -1.52 28.85
N ALA A 86 2.89 -2.57 28.13
CA ALA A 86 2.07 -3.15 27.08
C ALA A 86 0.84 -3.91 27.63
N THR A 87 0.88 -4.33 28.91
CA THR A 87 -0.31 -4.78 29.64
C THR A 87 -1.01 -3.57 30.26
N THR A 88 -1.49 -2.64 29.43
CA THR A 88 -2.51 -1.71 29.91
C THR A 88 -3.77 -2.54 30.11
N ALA A 89 -4.06 -2.92 31.36
CA ALA A 89 -5.40 -3.35 31.72
C ALA A 89 -6.31 -2.15 31.43
N SER A 90 -6.94 -2.12 30.25
CA SER A 90 -7.95 -1.11 29.98
C SER A 90 -9.09 -1.33 30.97
N LEU A 91 -9.79 -0.25 31.31
CA LEU A 91 -10.86 -0.23 32.32
C LEU A 91 -12.03 -1.19 32.03
N PHE A 92 -12.00 -1.90 30.88
CA PHE A 92 -13.00 -2.86 30.42
C PHE A 92 -12.47 -4.30 30.23
N GLY A 93 -11.22 -4.59 30.61
CA GLY A 93 -10.56 -5.89 30.42
C GLY A 93 -9.21 -5.72 29.72
N ALA A 94 -8.34 -6.73 29.73
CA ALA A 94 -7.04 -6.63 29.05
C ALA A 94 -7.20 -6.56 27.52
N SER A 95 -7.36 -5.36 26.96
CA SER A 95 -7.38 -5.14 25.51
C SER A 95 -5.95 -5.24 24.97
N ARG A 96 -5.69 -6.25 24.14
CA ARG A 96 -4.41 -6.43 23.46
C ARG A 96 -4.17 -5.25 22.51
N LYS A 97 -2.90 -4.86 22.37
CA LYS A 97 -2.48 -3.81 21.46
C LYS A 97 -1.65 -4.39 20.34
N MET A 98 -2.16 -4.39 19.12
CA MET A 98 -1.42 -4.82 17.95
C MET A 98 -0.48 -3.72 17.46
N ILE A 99 0.76 -4.11 17.19
CA ILE A 99 1.80 -3.22 16.70
C ILE A 99 1.96 -3.48 15.21
N ILE A 100 1.80 -2.42 14.42
CA ILE A 100 2.02 -2.46 12.98
C ILE A 100 3.31 -1.70 12.68
N ILE A 101 4.27 -2.37 12.05
CA ILE A 101 5.50 -1.75 11.55
C ILE A 101 5.39 -1.70 10.03
N ASP A 102 5.11 -0.52 9.48
CA ASP A 102 5.03 -0.33 8.02
C ASP A 102 6.41 -0.04 7.43
N GLU A 103 6.57 -0.35 6.15
CA GLU A 103 7.83 -0.23 5.39
C GLU A 103 9.00 -0.99 6.04
N ALA A 104 8.75 -2.22 6.50
CA ALA A 104 9.73 -3.05 7.19
C ALA A 104 10.98 -3.37 6.34
N ASP A 105 10.90 -3.26 5.02
CA ASP A 105 12.02 -3.29 4.08
C ASP A 105 12.98 -2.09 4.24
N ASN A 106 12.55 -0.99 4.84
CA ASN A 106 13.38 0.18 5.16
C ASN A 106 14.10 0.09 6.52
N LEU A 107 13.90 -1.00 7.29
CA LEU A 107 14.50 -1.18 8.62
C LEU A 107 16.04 -1.26 8.59
N GLU A 108 16.64 -1.57 7.45
CA GLU A 108 18.10 -1.75 7.30
C GLU A 108 18.83 -0.65 6.55
N GLY A 109 18.14 0.40 6.08
CA GLY A 109 18.76 1.45 5.26
C GLY A 109 20.03 2.08 5.87
N ASN A 110 21.11 2.09 5.07
CA ASN A 110 22.42 2.78 5.08
C ASN A 110 23.12 3.29 6.38
N ALA A 111 22.54 3.27 7.58
CA ALA A 111 23.11 3.97 8.73
C ALA A 111 23.42 3.11 9.97
N ASP A 112 22.68 2.04 10.29
CA ASP A 112 22.87 1.40 11.61
C ASP A 112 22.67 -0.12 11.63
N ARG A 113 23.79 -0.86 11.71
CA ARG A 113 23.79 -2.28 12.13
C ARG A 113 23.11 -2.50 13.49
N GLY A 114 22.96 -1.45 14.31
CA GLY A 114 22.27 -1.48 15.60
C GLY A 114 20.74 -1.55 15.49
N GLY A 115 20.14 -0.93 14.47
CA GLY A 115 18.68 -0.85 14.31
C GLY A 115 18.03 -2.21 14.01
N ALA A 116 18.60 -2.97 13.08
CA ALA A 116 18.10 -4.30 12.72
C ALA A 116 18.15 -5.27 13.90
N ARG A 117 19.22 -5.21 14.72
CA ARG A 117 19.34 -6.03 15.93
C ARG A 117 18.31 -5.64 16.99
N ALA A 118 18.10 -4.34 17.21
CA ALA A 118 17.14 -3.85 18.18
C ALA A 118 15.70 -4.26 17.80
N ILE A 119 15.36 -4.25 16.51
CA ILE A 119 14.08 -4.76 16.02
C ILE A 119 14.00 -6.28 16.16
N ALA A 120 15.05 -7.03 15.81
CA ALA A 120 15.03 -8.48 16.01
C ALA A 120 14.85 -8.87 17.49
N ASP A 121 15.43 -8.11 18.41
CA ASP A 121 15.26 -8.30 19.86
C ASP A 121 13.84 -7.91 20.30
N LEU A 122 13.27 -6.84 19.75
CA LEU A 122 11.87 -6.45 19.95
C LEU A 122 10.92 -7.58 19.53
N LEU A 123 11.09 -8.12 18.32
CA LEU A 123 10.24 -9.18 17.76
C LEU A 123 10.25 -10.46 18.61
N LYS A 124 11.33 -10.73 19.35
CA LYS A 124 11.46 -11.91 20.22
C LYS A 124 10.95 -11.69 21.64
N THR A 125 10.92 -10.46 22.12
CA THR A 125 10.63 -10.15 23.53
C THR A 125 9.26 -9.51 23.74
N ALA A 126 8.66 -8.96 22.68
CA ALA A 126 7.35 -8.34 22.75
C ALA A 126 6.27 -9.36 23.10
N LYS A 127 5.39 -8.97 24.04
CA LYS A 127 4.23 -9.77 24.49
C LYS A 127 2.93 -9.32 23.84
N GLN A 128 3.02 -8.72 22.66
CA GLN A 128 1.91 -8.15 21.91
C GLN A 128 1.93 -8.67 20.48
N PRO A 129 0.79 -8.75 19.79
CA PRO A 129 0.76 -9.15 18.40
C PRO A 129 1.51 -8.12 17.56
N ILE A 130 2.50 -8.57 16.79
CA ILE A 130 3.27 -7.73 15.88
C ILE A 130 2.98 -8.16 14.44
N LEU A 131 2.72 -7.17 13.59
CA LEU A 131 2.55 -7.31 12.17
C LEU A 131 3.50 -6.34 11.45
N LEU A 132 4.36 -6.89 10.61
CA LEU A 132 5.28 -6.14 9.76
C LEU A 132 4.70 -6.09 8.35
N ILE A 133 4.85 -4.97 7.66
CA ILE A 133 4.42 -4.78 6.28
C ILE A 133 5.64 -4.37 5.46
N ALA A 134 5.90 -5.09 4.37
CA ALA A 134 6.97 -4.76 3.43
C ALA A 134 6.43 -4.80 1.99
N ASN A 135 6.99 -3.96 1.12
CA ASN A 135 6.65 -3.99 -0.30
C ASN A 135 7.39 -5.11 -1.03
N ASP A 136 8.63 -5.38 -0.60
CA ASP A 136 9.43 -6.49 -1.09
C ASP A 136 9.88 -7.41 0.06
N ALA A 137 9.58 -8.70 -0.07
CA ALA A 137 10.07 -9.70 0.86
C ALA A 137 11.61 -9.75 0.89
N TYR A 138 12.28 -9.53 -0.26
CA TYR A 138 13.74 -9.56 -0.36
C TYR A 138 14.40 -8.36 0.32
N GLY A 139 13.70 -7.22 0.41
CA GLY A 139 14.15 -6.01 1.11
C GLY A 139 14.20 -6.14 2.63
N VAL A 140 13.48 -7.09 3.22
CA VAL A 140 13.55 -7.39 4.66
C VAL A 140 14.73 -8.32 4.95
N SER A 141 15.48 -8.17 6.04
CA SER A 141 16.58 -9.10 6.30
C SER A 141 16.16 -10.52 6.62
N ASP A 142 17.07 -11.45 6.33
CA ASP A 142 16.95 -12.86 6.72
C ASP A 142 16.73 -13.06 8.23
N SER A 143 17.33 -12.22 9.07
CA SER A 143 17.16 -12.30 10.53
C SER A 143 15.72 -12.04 10.94
N ILE A 144 15.07 -11.02 10.35
CA ILE A 144 13.66 -10.70 10.59
C ILE A 144 12.76 -11.76 9.93
N ARG A 145 13.02 -12.12 8.67
CA ARG A 145 12.22 -13.12 7.94
C ARG A 145 12.15 -14.47 8.67
N ARG A 146 13.25 -14.91 9.31
CA ARG A 146 13.29 -16.19 10.04
C ARG A 146 12.52 -16.18 11.37
N ILE A 147 12.22 -15.00 11.91
CA ILE A 147 11.45 -14.83 13.15
C ILE A 147 9.95 -14.77 12.85
N CYS A 148 9.56 -14.40 11.62
CA CYS A 148 8.18 -14.08 11.28
C CYS A 148 7.51 -15.18 10.44
N ASP A 149 6.23 -15.39 10.68
CA ASP A 149 5.36 -16.14 9.77
C ASP A 149 4.99 -15.25 8.57
N SER A 150 5.32 -15.70 7.36
CA SER A 150 5.15 -14.89 6.15
C SER A 150 3.76 -15.07 5.53
N VAL A 151 3.16 -13.95 5.11
CA VAL A 151 1.89 -13.89 4.37
C VAL A 151 2.11 -13.07 3.10
N GLN A 152 1.97 -13.70 1.95
CA GLN A 152 2.16 -13.03 0.67
C GLN A 152 0.83 -12.51 0.11
N PHE A 153 0.76 -11.21 -0.15
CA PHE A 153 -0.28 -10.58 -0.93
C PHE A 153 0.15 -10.49 -2.40
N ARG A 154 -0.80 -10.68 -3.30
CA ARG A 154 -0.64 -10.63 -4.75
C ARG A 154 -1.48 -9.53 -5.36
N ALA A 155 -1.11 -9.15 -6.58
CA ALA A 155 -1.88 -8.23 -7.42
C ALA A 155 -3.34 -8.72 -7.54
N ILE A 156 -4.28 -7.79 -7.42
CA ILE A 156 -5.71 -8.09 -7.47
C ILE A 156 -6.12 -8.26 -8.94
N ALA A 157 -7.01 -9.22 -9.22
CA ALA A 157 -7.50 -9.43 -10.58
C ALA A 157 -8.26 -8.19 -11.08
N ALA A 158 -8.08 -7.82 -12.35
CA ALA A 158 -8.73 -6.66 -12.95
C ALA A 158 -10.26 -6.72 -12.84
N SER A 159 -10.86 -7.90 -12.98
CA SER A 159 -12.30 -8.11 -12.78
C SER A 159 -12.77 -7.76 -11.36
N THR A 160 -11.95 -8.08 -10.35
CA THR A 160 -12.22 -7.74 -8.95
C THR A 160 -12.10 -6.23 -8.71
N LEU A 161 -11.08 -5.58 -9.30
CA LEU A 161 -10.94 -4.13 -9.25
C LEU A 161 -12.14 -3.42 -9.91
N ALA A 162 -12.52 -3.84 -11.11
CA ALA A 162 -13.66 -3.30 -11.84
C ALA A 162 -14.97 -3.45 -11.05
N LYS A 163 -15.19 -4.61 -10.41
CA LYS A 163 -16.34 -4.82 -9.52
C LYS A 163 -16.36 -3.82 -8.38
N ARG A 164 -15.21 -3.61 -7.71
CA ARG A 164 -15.12 -2.65 -6.60
C ARG A 164 -15.38 -1.21 -7.06
N MET A 165 -14.79 -0.81 -8.18
CA MET A 165 -15.00 0.51 -8.75
C MET A 165 -16.47 0.73 -9.14
N LYS A 166 -17.15 -0.29 -9.68
CA LYS A 166 -18.59 -0.24 -9.95
C LYS A 166 -19.42 0.03 -8.68
N GLU A 167 -19.09 -0.63 -7.58
CA GLU A 167 -19.73 -0.37 -6.27
C GLU A 167 -19.51 1.08 -5.82
N ILE A 168 -18.28 1.59 -5.95
CA ILE A 168 -17.95 2.98 -5.60
C ILE A 168 -18.73 3.97 -6.48
N CYS A 169 -18.80 3.74 -7.80
CA CYS A 169 -19.58 4.55 -8.73
C CYS A 169 -21.05 4.66 -8.31
N VAL A 170 -21.67 3.55 -7.90
CA VAL A 170 -23.06 3.55 -7.41
C VAL A 170 -23.19 4.42 -6.15
N LEU A 171 -22.26 4.30 -5.21
CA LEU A 171 -22.28 5.08 -3.96
C LEU A 171 -22.05 6.58 -4.19
N GLU A 172 -21.25 6.93 -5.21
CA GLU A 172 -20.95 8.31 -5.60
C GLU A 172 -21.92 8.87 -6.65
N GLN A 173 -22.94 8.08 -7.03
CA GLN A 173 -23.94 8.44 -8.04
C GLN A 173 -23.34 8.83 -9.40
N VAL A 174 -22.24 8.16 -9.78
CA VAL A 174 -21.57 8.31 -11.07
C VAL A 174 -21.94 7.14 -11.97
N SER A 175 -22.48 7.42 -13.15
CA SER A 175 -22.75 6.39 -14.15
C SER A 175 -21.47 6.06 -14.93
N CYS A 176 -20.88 4.89 -14.71
CA CYS A 176 -19.65 4.49 -15.38
C CYS A 176 -19.88 3.26 -16.28
N GLY A 177 -19.43 3.34 -17.54
CA GLY A 177 -19.49 2.20 -18.48
C GLY A 177 -18.55 1.06 -18.09
N GLU A 178 -18.91 -0.19 -18.43
CA GLU A 178 -18.08 -1.36 -18.11
C GLU A 178 -16.72 -1.34 -18.82
N ASP A 179 -16.67 -0.78 -20.03
CA ASP A 179 -15.43 -0.61 -20.78
C ASP A 179 -14.47 0.37 -20.07
N ALA A 180 -14.99 1.49 -19.56
CA ALA A 180 -14.22 2.46 -18.79
C ALA A 180 -13.66 1.86 -17.49
N LEU A 181 -14.47 1.08 -16.77
CA LEU A 181 -14.02 0.38 -15.56
C LEU A 181 -12.95 -0.68 -15.88
N SER A 182 -13.09 -1.37 -16.99
CA SER A 182 -12.13 -2.39 -17.45
C SER A 182 -10.81 -1.77 -17.87
N GLU A 183 -10.85 -0.61 -18.53
CA GLU A 183 -9.67 0.17 -18.89
C GLU A 183 -8.90 0.64 -17.65
N ILE A 184 -9.59 1.28 -16.69
CA ILE A 184 -8.96 1.69 -15.41
C ILE A 184 -8.37 0.47 -14.68
N ALA A 185 -9.12 -0.63 -14.60
CA ALA A 185 -8.67 -1.84 -13.90
C ALA A 185 -7.43 -2.48 -14.56
N GLY A 186 -7.35 -2.43 -15.90
CA GLY A 186 -6.20 -2.86 -16.67
C GLY A 186 -4.98 -1.97 -16.40
N SER A 187 -5.14 -0.66 -16.48
CA SER A 187 -4.07 0.33 -16.25
C SER A 187 -3.53 0.29 -14.83
N ALA A 188 -4.37 0.01 -13.84
CA ALA A 188 -3.97 -0.08 -12.44
C ALA A 188 -3.09 -1.30 -12.10
N ALA A 189 -2.95 -2.27 -13.02
CA ALA A 189 -2.06 -3.42 -12.87
C ALA A 189 -2.22 -4.21 -11.54
N GLY A 190 -3.46 -4.28 -11.03
CA GLY A 190 -3.79 -4.98 -9.79
C GLY A 190 -3.61 -4.19 -8.50
N ASP A 191 -3.27 -2.89 -8.57
CA ASP A 191 -3.25 -1.96 -7.44
C ASP A 191 -4.65 -1.32 -7.24
N MET A 192 -5.26 -1.58 -6.08
CA MET A 192 -6.60 -1.06 -5.77
C MET A 192 -6.59 0.45 -5.51
N ARG A 193 -5.57 0.96 -4.83
CA ARG A 193 -5.47 2.39 -4.50
C ARG A 193 -5.32 3.20 -5.77
N SER A 194 -4.44 2.77 -6.67
CA SER A 194 -4.24 3.40 -7.99
C SER A 194 -5.53 3.35 -8.82
N ALA A 195 -6.21 2.21 -8.88
CA ALA A 195 -7.49 2.09 -9.59
C ALA A 195 -8.56 3.07 -9.06
N VAL A 196 -8.71 3.18 -7.73
CA VAL A 196 -9.67 4.10 -7.11
C VAL A 196 -9.28 5.56 -7.37
N ASN A 197 -7.99 5.88 -7.34
CA ASN A 197 -7.51 7.24 -7.63
C ASN A 197 -7.74 7.64 -9.10
N MET A 198 -7.45 6.74 -10.04
CA MET A 198 -7.74 6.95 -11.47
C MET A 198 -9.24 7.14 -11.70
N LEU A 199 -10.09 6.36 -11.03
CA LEU A 199 -11.54 6.52 -11.09
C LEU A 199 -11.98 7.88 -10.54
N PHE A 200 -11.46 8.28 -9.38
CA PHE A 200 -11.78 9.57 -8.76
C PHE A 200 -11.36 10.75 -9.65
N GLY A 201 -10.14 10.69 -10.21
CA GLY A 201 -9.64 11.69 -11.15
C GLY A 201 -10.49 11.77 -12.42
N SER A 202 -10.88 10.62 -12.96
CA SER A 202 -11.76 10.56 -14.14
C SER A 202 -13.16 11.11 -13.85
N ALA A 203 -13.71 10.81 -12.66
CA ALA A 203 -15.04 11.23 -12.21
C ALA A 203 -15.14 12.72 -11.83
N ALA A 204 -14.02 13.42 -11.66
CA ALA A 204 -14.00 14.78 -11.15
C ALA A 204 -14.86 15.73 -12.01
N GLY A 205 -15.92 16.29 -11.40
CA GLY A 205 -16.84 17.22 -12.07
C GLY A 205 -17.81 16.58 -13.06
N ARG A 206 -17.89 15.25 -13.14
CA ARG A 206 -18.73 14.51 -14.10
C ARG A 206 -19.78 13.66 -13.38
N LYS A 207 -20.94 13.45 -14.04
CA LYS A 207 -21.99 12.52 -13.59
C LYS A 207 -22.01 11.20 -14.35
N SER A 208 -21.31 11.15 -15.48
CA SER A 208 -21.18 9.97 -16.33
C SER A 208 -19.74 9.85 -16.85
N LEU A 209 -19.26 8.62 -16.97
CA LEU A 209 -17.93 8.27 -17.47
C LEU A 209 -18.02 7.25 -18.60
N SER A 210 -17.44 7.62 -19.74
CA SER A 210 -17.17 6.74 -20.88
C SER A 210 -15.70 6.34 -20.94
N ALA A 211 -15.34 5.38 -21.79
CA ALA A 211 -13.94 4.99 -22.00
C ALA A 211 -13.09 6.15 -22.55
N ASP A 212 -13.65 6.97 -23.45
CA ASP A 212 -12.96 8.14 -24.00
C ASP A 212 -12.62 9.19 -22.92
N ASP A 213 -13.47 9.32 -21.89
CA ASP A 213 -13.22 10.22 -20.76
C ASP A 213 -12.06 9.72 -19.89
N VAL A 214 -11.96 8.40 -19.71
CA VAL A 214 -10.85 7.76 -18.99
C VAL A 214 -9.54 7.93 -19.76
N ALA A 215 -9.56 7.66 -21.07
CA ALA A 215 -8.38 7.82 -21.92
C ALA A 215 -7.90 9.29 -21.96
N THR A 216 -8.82 10.25 -21.93
CA THR A 216 -8.47 11.68 -21.80
C THR A 216 -7.88 11.98 -20.43
N ALA A 217 -8.49 11.51 -19.34
CA ALA A 217 -8.00 11.74 -17.99
C ALA A 217 -6.63 11.10 -17.72
N GLN A 218 -6.38 9.90 -18.27
CA GLN A 218 -5.07 9.23 -18.22
C GLN A 218 -4.02 9.92 -19.11
N LYS A 219 -4.43 10.66 -20.15
CA LYS A 219 -3.51 11.52 -20.93
C LYS A 219 -3.25 12.86 -20.26
N ASP A 220 -4.21 13.35 -19.47
CA ASP A 220 -4.07 14.53 -18.60
C ASP A 220 -3.29 14.20 -17.31
N GLU A 221 -3.06 12.91 -16.98
CA GLU A 221 -1.93 12.50 -16.12
C GLU A 221 -0.65 12.91 -16.84
N ARG A 222 -0.18 14.10 -16.45
CA ARG A 222 0.96 14.82 -16.98
C ARG A 222 2.14 13.88 -17.22
N ALA A 223 2.64 13.87 -18.46
CA ALA A 223 3.78 13.07 -18.86
C ALA A 223 4.96 13.29 -17.89
N THR A 224 5.60 12.23 -17.43
CA THR A 224 6.78 12.38 -16.59
C THR A 224 7.99 12.70 -17.45
N ILE A 225 9.04 13.23 -16.82
CA ILE A 225 10.32 13.46 -17.52
C ILE A 225 10.88 12.17 -18.16
N PHE A 226 10.63 11.02 -17.54
CA PHE A 226 11.08 9.72 -18.04
C PHE A 226 10.31 9.26 -19.28
N ASP A 227 9.03 9.62 -19.40
CA ASP A 227 8.23 9.36 -20.61
C ASP A 227 8.76 10.17 -21.79
N LEU A 228 9.15 11.43 -21.54
CA LEU A 228 9.74 12.29 -22.55
C LEU A 228 11.13 11.78 -22.99
N VAL A 229 12.00 11.45 -22.04
CA VAL A 229 13.34 10.89 -22.32
C VAL A 229 13.22 9.59 -23.12
N SER A 230 12.34 8.68 -22.69
CA SER A 230 12.12 7.40 -23.39
C SER A 230 11.59 7.61 -24.81
N ALA A 231 10.71 8.60 -25.01
CA ALA A 231 10.19 8.93 -26.34
C ALA A 231 11.26 9.51 -27.27
N VAL A 232 12.17 10.33 -26.74
CA VAL A 232 13.32 10.87 -27.49
C VAL A 232 14.23 9.74 -27.95
N SER A 233 14.64 8.86 -27.02
CA SER A 233 15.52 7.72 -27.34
C SER A 233 14.87 6.71 -28.31
N ALA A 234 13.54 6.60 -28.30
CA ALA A 234 12.77 5.74 -29.20
C ALA A 234 12.52 6.35 -30.59
N GLY A 235 12.94 7.60 -30.84
CA GLY A 235 12.76 8.27 -32.14
C GLY A 235 11.29 8.50 -32.51
N ILE A 236 10.44 8.78 -31.53
CA ILE A 236 9.02 9.08 -31.75
C ILE A 236 8.88 10.41 -32.51
N SER A 237 7.78 10.59 -33.26
CA SER A 237 7.54 11.79 -34.06
C SER A 237 7.57 13.10 -33.24
N ASP A 238 8.10 14.15 -33.87
CA ASP A 238 8.25 15.50 -33.30
C ASP A 238 6.94 16.05 -32.71
N GLU A 239 5.80 15.78 -33.37
CA GLU A 239 4.48 16.20 -32.90
C GLU A 239 4.12 15.58 -31.54
N ARG A 240 4.47 14.32 -31.34
CA ARG A 240 4.20 13.59 -30.09
C ARG A 240 5.21 13.99 -29.00
N LEU A 241 6.47 14.24 -29.36
CA LEU A 241 7.49 14.78 -28.43
C LEU A 241 7.12 16.17 -27.92
N MET A 242 6.66 17.05 -28.82
CA MET A 242 6.18 18.39 -28.46
C MET A 242 4.97 18.34 -27.53
N LYS A 243 4.09 17.36 -27.70
CA LYS A 243 2.94 17.16 -26.81
C LYS A 243 3.39 16.69 -25.41
N LEU A 244 4.26 15.69 -25.33
CA LEU A 244 4.81 15.18 -24.06
C LEU A 244 5.61 16.25 -23.31
N SER A 245 6.39 17.06 -24.01
CA SER A 245 7.15 18.17 -23.41
C SER A 245 6.23 19.23 -22.77
N ARG A 246 5.07 19.50 -23.36
CA ARG A 246 4.07 20.43 -22.79
C ARG A 246 3.29 19.85 -21.62
N GLU A 247 3.13 18.53 -21.61
CA GLU A 247 2.43 17.80 -20.55
C GLU A 247 3.31 17.59 -19.31
N CYS A 248 4.63 17.70 -19.43
CA CYS A 248 5.58 17.55 -18.32
C CYS A 248 5.62 18.76 -17.37
N GLU A 249 5.41 18.55 -16.06
CA GLU A 249 5.42 19.61 -15.03
C GLU A 249 6.82 20.11 -14.65
N GLU A 250 7.88 19.41 -15.05
CA GLU A 250 9.24 19.81 -14.72
C GLU A 250 9.59 21.16 -15.34
N LYS A 251 10.43 21.93 -14.63
CA LYS A 251 10.91 23.20 -15.15
C LYS A 251 11.63 22.96 -16.49
N PRO A 252 11.42 23.82 -17.51
CA PRO A 252 12.04 23.63 -18.83
C PRO A 252 13.55 23.37 -18.77
N ASP A 253 14.26 24.03 -17.86
CA ASP A 253 15.71 23.85 -17.67
C ASP A 253 16.08 22.43 -17.20
N TYR A 254 15.26 21.83 -16.33
CA TYR A 254 15.44 20.44 -15.89
C TYR A 254 15.14 19.48 -17.02
N VAL A 255 14.10 19.76 -17.81
CA VAL A 255 13.73 18.93 -18.96
C VAL A 255 14.87 18.84 -19.97
N VAL A 256 15.50 19.97 -20.29
CA VAL A 256 16.63 20.04 -21.23
C VAL A 256 17.81 19.20 -20.72
N GLN A 257 18.16 19.32 -19.43
CA GLN A 257 19.28 18.59 -18.84
C GLN A 257 19.11 17.06 -18.97
N TRP A 258 17.92 16.54 -18.70
CA TRP A 258 17.63 15.11 -18.80
C TRP A 258 17.65 14.58 -20.24
N VAL A 259 17.22 15.40 -21.21
CA VAL A 259 17.27 15.04 -22.63
C VAL A 259 18.71 15.07 -23.15
N GLU A 260 19.52 16.03 -22.73
CA GLU A 260 20.95 16.11 -23.08
C GLU A 260 21.75 14.92 -22.53
N GLU A 261 21.40 14.41 -21.34
CA GLU A 261 22.06 13.23 -20.75
C GLU A 261 21.66 11.90 -21.42
N ALA A 262 20.55 11.87 -22.17
CA ALA A 262 19.96 10.65 -22.73
C ALA A 262 20.24 10.43 -24.23
N VAL A 263 20.85 11.41 -24.91
CA VAL A 263 21.22 11.40 -26.34
C VAL A 263 22.73 11.31 -26.48
#